data_AF-A0A934E8L3-F1
#
_entry.id   AF-A0A934E8L3-F1
#
_cell.length_a   1.000
_cell.length_b   1.000
_cell.length_c   1.000
_cell.angle_alpha   90.00
_cell.angle_beta   90.00
_cell.angle_gamma   90.00
#
_symmetry.space_group_name_H-M   'P 1'
#
loop_
_entity.id
_entity.type
_entity.pdbx_description
1 polymer ?
#
loop_
_entity_poly.entity_id
_entity_poly.type
_entity_poly.pdbx_seq_one_letter_code
_entity_poly.pdbx_strand_id
1 'polypeptide(L)'
;MTPILAQNLKFPGPNGQISLKGPDNFLFTNIAGIIGGAIKFIFIFAGIGLLAMLVFAGYDFLTSAGDAKKLETGKQRMTNALIGFVLIFAAYWVVQIAGKIFGLSIIDTVFK
;
A
#
# COMPACT_ATOMS: atom_id res chain seq x y z
N MET A 1 11.25 16.67 -10.41
CA MET A 1 12.35 16.22 -9.54
C MET A 1 13.09 15.11 -10.27
N THR A 2 14.38 15.28 -10.53
CA THR A 2 15.15 14.45 -11.48
C THR A 2 15.56 13.10 -10.87
N PRO A 3 15.50 12.00 -11.64
CA PRO A 3 16.10 10.70 -11.32
C PRO A 3 17.55 10.80 -10.84
N ILE A 4 17.91 10.08 -9.76
CA ILE A 4 19.29 10.05 -9.22
C ILE A 4 20.18 9.04 -9.98
N LEU A 5 19.57 8.04 -10.64
CA LEU A 5 20.29 6.94 -11.32
C LEU A 5 20.27 7.03 -12.85
N ALA A 6 19.44 7.91 -13.41
CA ALA A 6 19.42 8.26 -14.84
C ALA A 6 19.63 9.77 -14.92
N GLN A 7 20.88 10.17 -14.68
CA GLN A 7 21.30 11.55 -14.79
C GLN A 7 20.84 12.10 -16.14
N ASN A 8 20.18 13.26 -16.11
CA ASN A 8 19.88 14.04 -17.30
C ASN A 8 21.22 14.44 -17.92
N LEU A 9 21.79 13.56 -18.76
CA LEU A 9 23.07 13.78 -19.42
C LEU A 9 22.82 14.75 -20.56
N LYS A 10 23.22 16.00 -20.29
CA LYS A 10 23.14 17.12 -21.22
C LYS A 10 24.42 17.13 -22.04
N PHE A 11 24.38 16.50 -23.20
CA PHE A 11 25.50 16.56 -24.13
C PHE A 11 25.42 17.89 -24.91
N PRO A 12 26.49 18.71 -24.93
CA PRO A 12 26.56 19.87 -25.81
C PRO A 12 26.65 19.40 -27.27
N GLY A 13 25.75 19.92 -28.12
CA GLY A 13 25.72 19.66 -29.56
C GLY A 13 25.46 20.94 -30.36
N PRO A 14 25.63 20.92 -31.70
CA PRO A 14 25.69 22.13 -32.53
C PRO A 14 24.46 23.05 -32.45
N ASN A 15 23.31 22.51 -32.01
CA ASN A 15 22.02 23.22 -31.95
C ASN A 15 21.38 23.23 -30.55
N GLY A 16 22.18 22.99 -29.48
CA GLY A 16 21.70 22.93 -28.10
C GLY A 16 21.72 21.52 -27.47
N GLN A 17 21.52 21.46 -26.14
CA GLN A 17 21.70 20.25 -25.34
C GLN A 17 20.63 19.19 -25.64
N ILE A 18 21.05 18.03 -26.13
CA ILE A 18 20.15 16.88 -26.33
C ILE A 18 19.97 16.21 -24.98
N SER A 19 18.78 16.37 -24.39
CA SER A 19 18.44 15.85 -23.07
C SER A 19 17.83 14.47 -23.20
N LEU A 20 18.62 13.42 -22.94
CA LEU A 20 18.13 12.05 -22.89
C LEU A 20 17.43 11.83 -21.54
N LYS A 21 16.11 12.00 -21.52
CA LYS A 21 15.28 11.69 -20.35
C LYS A 21 14.92 10.21 -20.35
N GLY A 22 15.40 9.47 -19.35
CA GLY A 22 15.05 8.07 -19.15
C GLY A 22 13.54 7.88 -18.89
N PRO A 23 12.97 6.71 -19.19
CA PRO A 23 11.57 6.39 -18.98
C PRO A 23 11.04 6.81 -17.60
N ASP A 24 9.92 7.54 -17.59
CA ASP A 24 9.33 8.12 -16.37
C ASP A 24 8.64 7.08 -15.45
N ASN A 25 8.64 5.81 -15.85
CA ASN A 25 7.91 4.70 -15.24
C ASN A 25 8.79 3.64 -14.54
N PHE A 26 10.06 3.95 -14.27
CA PHE A 26 10.90 3.05 -13.47
C PHE A 26 10.48 3.05 -11.99
N LEU A 27 10.14 1.88 -11.48
CA LEU A 27 9.77 1.63 -10.08
C LEU A 27 10.89 2.00 -9.08
N PHE A 28 12.14 2.10 -9.56
CA PHE A 28 13.34 2.26 -8.73
C PHE A 28 14.11 3.57 -8.99
N THR A 29 13.43 4.62 -9.44
CA THR A 29 14.10 5.88 -9.78
C THR A 29 14.08 6.94 -8.68
N ASN A 30 13.15 6.82 -7.74
CA ASN A 30 13.01 7.70 -6.58
C ASN A 30 12.61 6.89 -5.35
N ILE A 31 13.00 7.35 -4.16
CA ILE A 31 12.55 6.78 -2.88
C ILE A 31 11.02 6.70 -2.83
N ALA A 32 10.32 7.70 -3.39
CA ALA A 32 8.86 7.68 -3.53
C ALA A 32 8.31 6.56 -4.43
N GLY A 33 9.03 6.16 -5.49
CA GLY A 33 8.62 5.06 -6.38
C GLY A 33 8.75 3.70 -5.69
N ILE A 34 9.83 3.51 -4.92
CA ILE A 34 10.06 2.30 -4.12
C ILE A 34 8.99 2.16 -3.05
N ILE A 35 8.71 3.26 -2.34
CA ILE A 35 7.67 3.30 -1.29
C ILE A 35 6.29 3.04 -1.91
N GLY A 36 5.94 3.67 -3.05
CA GLY A 36 4.68 3.43 -3.73
C GLY A 36 4.48 1.97 -4.17
N GLY A 37 5.52 1.35 -4.74
CA GLY A 37 5.49 -0.07 -5.10
C GLY A 37 5.34 -0.99 -3.88
N ALA A 38 6.05 -0.71 -2.79
CA ALA A 38 5.96 -1.48 -1.55
C ALA A 38 4.57 -1.36 -0.92
N ILE A 39 3.99 -0.16 -0.90
CA ILE A 39 2.63 0.09 -0.39
C ILE A 39 1.62 -0.74 -1.18
N LYS A 40 1.69 -0.78 -2.52
CA LYS A 40 0.78 -1.58 -3.34
C LYS A 40 0.78 -3.06 -2.93
N PHE A 41 1.98 -3.62 -2.80
CA PHE A 41 2.14 -5.01 -2.36
C PHE A 41 1.57 -5.22 -0.96
N ILE A 42 1.86 -4.32 -0.01
CA ILE A 42 1.34 -4.41 1.36
C ILE A 42 -0.19 -4.43 1.38
N PHE A 43 -0.86 -3.59 0.59
CA PHE A 43 -2.32 -3.52 0.56
C PHE A 43 -2.96 -4.78 -0.03
N ILE A 44 -2.34 -5.38 -1.06
CA ILE A 44 -2.81 -6.67 -1.61
C ILE A 44 -2.71 -7.78 -0.56
N PHE A 45 -1.56 -7.91 0.11
CA PHE A 45 -1.38 -8.90 1.16
C PHE A 45 -2.29 -8.64 2.36
N ALA A 46 -2.48 -7.37 2.74
CA ALA A 46 -3.37 -6.98 3.83
C ALA A 46 -4.83 -7.34 3.52
N GLY A 47 -5.30 -7.11 2.28
CA GLY A 47 -6.65 -7.50 1.87
C GLY A 47 -6.90 -9.01 1.93
N ILE A 48 -5.95 -9.81 1.42
CA ILE A 48 -6.03 -11.27 1.47
C ILE A 48 -5.98 -11.78 2.92
N GLY A 49 -5.04 -11.24 3.71
CA GLY A 49 -4.89 -11.60 5.13
C GLY A 49 -6.13 -11.25 5.95
N LEU A 50 -6.76 -10.10 5.67
CA LEU A 50 -8.01 -9.71 6.31
C LEU A 50 -9.14 -10.67 6.00
N LEU A 51 -9.32 -11.07 4.73
CA LEU A 51 -10.35 -12.02 4.37
C LEU A 51 -10.16 -13.36 5.08
N ALA A 52 -8.91 -13.86 5.11
CA ALA A 52 -8.59 -15.09 5.84
C ALA A 52 -8.93 -14.97 7.33
N MET A 53 -8.54 -13.87 7.96
CA MET A 53 -8.81 -13.61 9.38
C MET A 53 -10.31 -13.50 9.66
N LEU A 54 -11.08 -12.86 8.77
CA LEU A 54 -12.54 -12.74 8.89
C LEU A 54 -13.22 -14.11 8.83
N VAL A 55 -12.81 -14.96 7.89
CA VAL A 55 -13.34 -16.33 7.75
C VAL A 55 -13.01 -17.17 8.99
N PHE A 56 -11.77 -17.13 9.46
CA PHE A 56 -11.38 -17.86 10.67
C PHE A 56 -12.09 -17.33 11.92
N ALA A 57 -12.22 -16.02 12.07
CA ALA A 57 -12.93 -15.41 13.20
C ALA A 57 -14.43 -15.79 13.19
N GLY A 58 -15.07 -15.79 12.01
CA GLY A 58 -16.46 -16.21 11.86
C GLY A 58 -16.66 -17.69 12.16
N TYR A 59 -15.77 -18.55 11.67
CA TYR A 59 -15.80 -19.99 11.97
C TYR A 59 -15.64 -20.27 13.46
N ASP A 60 -14.69 -19.60 14.11
CA ASP A 60 -14.42 -19.78 15.54
C ASP A 60 -15.57 -19.26 16.40
N PHE A 61 -16.21 -18.15 15.99
CA PHE A 61 -17.41 -17.64 16.65
C PHE A 61 -18.60 -18.60 16.54
N LEU A 62 -18.84 -19.18 15.36
CA LEU A 62 -19.95 -20.11 15.12
C LEU A 62 -19.75 -21.46 15.84
N THR A 63 -18.52 -21.98 15.88
CA THR A 63 -18.21 -23.26 16.54
C THR A 63 -18.14 -23.18 18.06
N SER A 64 -18.17 -21.97 18.63
CA SER A 64 -18.12 -21.73 20.07
C SER A 64 -19.46 -21.88 20.80
N ALA A 65 -20.52 -22.31 20.10
CA ALA A 65 -21.92 -22.32 20.55
C ALA A 65 -22.28 -23.22 21.77
N GLY A 66 -21.30 -23.73 22.53
CA GLY A 66 -21.54 -24.58 23.70
C GLY A 66 -20.53 -24.45 24.85
N ASP A 67 -19.48 -23.63 24.71
CA ASP A 67 -18.44 -23.45 25.73
C ASP A 67 -18.17 -21.95 25.91
N ALA A 68 -18.44 -21.43 27.10
CA ALA A 68 -18.32 -20.01 27.43
C ALA A 68 -16.91 -19.46 27.15
N LYS A 69 -15.86 -20.27 27.36
CA LYS A 69 -14.47 -19.86 27.15
C LYS A 69 -14.15 -19.68 25.67
N LYS A 70 -14.68 -20.56 24.82
CA LYS A 70 -14.54 -20.44 23.37
C LYS A 70 -15.36 -19.26 22.84
N LEU A 71 -16.53 -19.01 23.42
CA LEU A 71 -17.39 -17.91 23.04
C LEU A 71 -16.74 -16.54 23.31
N GLU A 72 -16.06 -16.39 24.45
CA GLU A 72 -15.27 -15.20 24.76
C GLU A 72 -14.08 -15.01 23.79
N THR A 73 -13.38 -16.11 23.47
CA THR A 73 -12.27 -16.11 22.52
C THR A 73 -12.73 -15.76 21.10
N GLY A 74 -13.85 -16.32 20.65
CA GLY A 74 -14.45 -16.03 19.35
C GLY A 74 -14.90 -14.58 19.24
N LYS A 75 -15.47 -14.00 20.32
CA LYS A 75 -15.79 -12.57 20.40
C LYS A 75 -14.54 -11.69 20.27
N GLN A 76 -13.47 -12.00 21.00
CA GLN A 76 -12.20 -11.26 20.86
C GLN A 76 -11.64 -11.35 19.44
N ARG A 77 -11.63 -12.54 18.83
CA ARG A 77 -11.19 -12.71 17.45
C ARG A 77 -12.02 -11.92 16.45
N MET A 78 -13.35 -11.91 16.63
CA MET A 78 -14.24 -11.13 15.77
C MET A 78 -14.00 -9.63 15.91
N THR A 79 -13.82 -9.12 17.13
CA THR A 79 -13.47 -7.72 17.38
C THR A 79 -12.12 -7.35 16.75
N ASN A 80 -11.11 -8.22 16.87
CA ASN A 80 -9.80 -8.00 16.27
C ASN A 80 -9.86 -7.98 14.74
N ALA A 81 -10.64 -8.86 14.12
CA ALA A 81 -10.86 -8.86 12.68
C ALA A 81 -11.55 -7.55 12.22
N LEU A 82 -12.54 -7.08 12.98
CA LEU A 82 -13.22 -5.80 12.72
C LEU A 82 -12.27 -4.60 12.83
N ILE A 83 -11.42 -4.59 13.86
CA ILE A 83 -10.39 -3.56 14.03
C ILE A 83 -9.40 -3.59 12.87
N GLY A 84 -8.97 -4.77 12.43
CA GLY A 84 -8.12 -4.94 11.25
C GLY A 84 -8.76 -4.36 9.99
N PHE A 85 -10.07 -4.54 9.82
CA PHE A 85 -10.83 -3.94 8.71
C PHE A 85 -10.81 -2.42 8.74
N VAL A 86 -11.15 -1.85 9.89
CA VAL A 86 -11.14 -0.40 10.08
C VAL A 86 -9.73 0.16 9.90
N LEU A 87 -8.70 -0.57 10.34
CA LEU A 87 -7.30 -0.17 10.20
C LEU A 87 -6.88 -0.07 8.73
N ILE A 88 -7.17 -1.08 7.90
CA ILE A 88 -6.85 -1.05 6.47
C ILE A 88 -7.62 0.07 5.76
N PHE A 89 -8.89 0.24 6.12
CA PHE A 89 -9.71 1.32 5.60
C PHE A 89 -9.14 2.70 5.95
N ALA A 90 -8.76 2.92 7.21
CA ALA A 90 -8.12 4.17 7.65
C ALA A 90 -6.76 4.38 6.98
N ALA A 91 -5.95 3.33 6.82
CA ALA A 91 -4.66 3.38 6.16
C ALA A 91 -4.77 3.87 4.71
N TYR A 92 -5.82 3.46 3.98
CA TYR A 92 -6.07 3.95 2.62
C TYR A 92 -6.24 5.48 2.60
N TRP A 93 -7.08 6.02 3.48
CA TRP A 93 -7.29 7.46 3.59
C TRP A 93 -6.04 8.23 4.00
N VAL A 94 -5.28 7.70 4.97
CA VAL A 94 -4.02 8.30 5.42
C VAL A 94 -3.02 8.38 4.27
N VAL A 95 -2.86 7.31 3.49
CA VAL A 95 -1.93 7.26 2.36
C VAL A 95 -2.37 8.23 1.24
N GLN A 96 -3.67 8.36 0.99
CA GLN A 96 -4.22 9.33 0.03
C GLN A 96 -3.93 10.78 0.43
N ILE A 97 -4.14 11.11 1.71
CA ILE A 97 -3.85 12.46 2.22
C ILE A 97 -2.34 12.73 2.20
N ALA A 98 -1.52 11.76 2.61
CA ALA A 98 -0.07 11.87 2.53
C ALA A 98 0.39 12.10 1.09
N GLY A 99 -0.15 11.36 0.11
CA GLY A 99 0.18 11.55 -1.31
C GLY A 99 -0.10 12.96 -1.83
N LYS A 100 -1.22 13.57 -1.40
CA LYS A 100 -1.56 14.95 -1.75
C LYS A 100 -0.61 15.96 -1.11
N ILE A 101 -0.22 15.78 0.16
CA ILE A 101 0.67 16.70 0.88
C ILE A 101 2.10 16.63 0.30
N PHE A 102 2.60 15.44 -0.01
CA PHE A 102 3.95 15.25 -0.55
C PHE A 102 4.03 15.47 -2.07
N GLY A 103 2.92 15.78 -2.75
CA GLY A 103 2.87 16.02 -4.20
C GLY A 103 3.29 14.80 -5.04
N LEU A 104 3.13 13.59 -4.48
CA LEU A 104 3.62 12.36 -5.09
C LEU A 104 2.55 11.78 -6.03
N SER A 105 2.58 12.15 -7.32
CA SER A 105 1.71 11.58 -8.36
C SER A 105 1.83 10.06 -8.52
N ILE A 106 2.88 9.45 -7.94
CA ILE A 106 3.06 8.00 -7.85
C ILE A 106 1.93 7.37 -7.02
N ILE A 107 1.48 8.00 -5.94
CA ILE A 107 0.44 7.43 -5.07
C ILE A 107 -0.90 7.36 -5.82
N ASP A 108 -1.25 8.40 -6.59
CA ASP A 108 -2.42 8.36 -7.48
C ASP A 108 -2.33 7.27 -8.55
N THR A 109 -1.12 6.98 -9.07
CA THR A 109 -0.93 5.91 -10.07
C THR A 109 -0.99 4.51 -9.45
N VAL A 110 -0.54 4.37 -8.20
CA VAL A 110 -0.54 3.08 -7.47
C VAL A 110 -1.95 2.63 -7.10
N PHE A 111 -2.82 3.57 -6.73
CA PHE A 111 -4.20 3.32 -6.29
C PHE A 111 -5.25 3.60 -7.37
N LYS A 112 -4.85 3.70 -8.64
CA LYS A 112 -5.77 3.85 -9.76
C LYS A 112 -6.48 2.54 -10.10
#